data_AF-A0A0K2RWV0-F1
#
_entry.id   AF-A0A0K2RWV0-F1
#
_cell.length_a   1.000
_cell.length_b   1.000
_cell.length_c   1.000
_cell.angle_alpha   90.00
_cell.angle_beta   90.00
_cell.angle_gamma   90.00
#
_symmetry.space_group_name_H-M   'P 1'
#
loop_
_entity.id
_entity.type
_entity.pdbx_description
1 polymer ?
#
loop_
_entity_poly.entity_id
_entity_poly.type
_entity_poly.pdbx_seq_one_letter_code
_entity_poly.pdbx_strand_id
1 'polypeptide(L)'
;MSSLPNSKYSFLRAAQGCSALALAGAMVLPLAPALAQNAAPAADAAVAAATPQVADQDAAATPTLDVSLPNGYNYDGVNIFLVTTEGGTVHVKGAGYTKEWRAQHGTVALYIAPANYAPSGYEIPTSKMLRFVEGQDFTIADDGTFEADLKVEAYKLAAYYFIDDDNFHDPTGGTKYDVLYEIRVVAEQKDQKPLTAQDLWTSKNVVSTQVLNTMGEKPAPFAPRLGYNAVTDPAKSQDLNVGGQGFNGDIHSVRGVQLVVREKGSNTPVLATSDIIEFDHPTQSSAYRDGNLNGTVNLPANTLNASKKYVIEVWANDGYGNNGKLIAPVVGRSTKGRGTLLAWQDLDLNGTNGYRDANLPNAQDPNENDNQSPDPSDEKLETLATRGELAAALYIQAGTPEVKLPETSPWPDVKTTDPNFPAYVWARQKGITFGWSDGKFHADAGISNATVAAFTYRAAGSPAVKGDSPYSDVAPGSAFYREILWAQQNKVVLNANGAFDAQYMVTHGELETLIEAFQARAK
;
A
#
# COMPACT_ATOMS: atom_id res chain seq x y z
N MET A 1 -8.74 -43.43 -36.21
CA MET A 1 -9.07 -42.51 -37.32
C MET A 1 -9.40 -41.18 -36.66
N SER A 2 -8.45 -40.24 -36.57
CA SER A 2 -8.18 -39.20 -37.59
C SER A 2 -9.46 -38.43 -37.92
N SER A 3 -9.56 -37.10 -37.81
CA SER A 3 -8.54 -36.07 -37.77
C SER A 3 -9.17 -34.71 -37.40
N LEU A 4 -8.37 -33.86 -36.77
CA LEU A 4 -8.32 -32.38 -36.93
C LEU A 4 -8.59 -31.94 -38.39
N PRO A 5 -8.91 -30.65 -38.73
CA PRO A 5 -8.12 -29.53 -38.24
C PRO A 5 -8.76 -28.11 -38.20
N ASN A 6 -7.99 -27.17 -37.62
CA ASN A 6 -7.67 -25.81 -38.11
C ASN A 6 -8.82 -24.85 -38.50
N SER A 7 -8.71 -23.52 -38.41
CA SER A 7 -7.79 -22.54 -37.86
C SER A 7 -8.27 -21.20 -38.47
N LYS A 8 -7.91 -20.07 -37.83
CA LYS A 8 -7.69 -18.75 -38.46
C LYS A 8 -8.88 -17.79 -38.71
N TYR A 9 -8.78 -16.68 -37.97
CA TYR A 9 -8.79 -15.27 -38.39
C TYR A 9 -9.93 -14.74 -39.28
N SER A 10 -10.54 -13.63 -38.84
CA SER A 10 -10.30 -12.33 -39.49
C SER A 10 -11.05 -11.17 -38.80
N PHE A 11 -10.33 -10.06 -38.67
CA PHE A 11 -10.79 -8.70 -38.38
C PHE A 11 -11.77 -8.19 -39.46
N LEU A 12 -12.69 -7.26 -39.10
CA LEU A 12 -12.79 -5.86 -39.60
C LEU A 12 -14.23 -5.29 -39.62
N ARG A 13 -14.25 -3.97 -39.37
CA ARG A 13 -15.27 -2.91 -39.63
C ARG A 13 -16.43 -2.78 -38.63
N ALA A 14 -16.61 -1.68 -37.91
CA ALA A 14 -16.69 -0.24 -38.23
C ALA A 14 -18.12 0.25 -38.57
N ALA A 15 -18.63 1.08 -37.65
CA ALA A 15 -19.53 2.23 -37.76
C ALA A 15 -20.88 2.14 -38.49
N GLN A 16 -21.94 2.43 -37.73
CA GLN A 16 -23.17 3.20 -38.00
C GLN A 16 -24.16 2.78 -36.89
N GLY A 17 -24.99 3.58 -36.23
CA GLY A 17 -25.52 4.91 -36.43
C GLY A 17 -26.84 4.93 -35.64
N CYS A 18 -27.08 6.01 -34.90
CA CYS A 18 -28.30 6.45 -34.19
C CYS A 18 -29.55 5.54 -34.17
N SER A 19 -30.12 5.32 -32.97
CA SER A 19 -31.57 5.51 -32.71
C SER A 19 -31.86 5.64 -31.22
N ALA A 20 -32.75 6.59 -30.92
CA ALA A 20 -33.14 7.08 -29.61
C ALA A 20 -34.04 6.11 -28.84
N LEU A 21 -34.01 6.18 -27.51
CA LEU A 21 -35.20 6.01 -26.69
C LEU A 21 -35.13 6.95 -25.48
N ALA A 22 -36.21 7.70 -25.31
CA ALA A 22 -36.40 8.74 -24.31
C ALA A 22 -37.47 8.32 -23.30
N LEU A 23 -37.30 8.79 -22.05
CA LEU A 23 -38.29 8.99 -20.97
C LEU A 23 -38.99 7.74 -20.40
N ALA A 24 -39.35 7.65 -19.11
CA ALA A 24 -39.28 8.54 -17.96
C ALA A 24 -39.47 7.69 -16.67
N GLY A 25 -38.99 8.20 -15.54
CA GLY A 25 -39.28 7.65 -14.22
C GLY A 25 -38.88 8.64 -13.14
N ALA A 26 -39.75 9.59 -12.85
CA ALA A 26 -39.58 10.58 -11.81
C ALA A 26 -39.73 9.96 -10.41
N MET A 27 -38.82 10.27 -9.49
CA MET A 27 -39.13 10.27 -8.06
C MET A 27 -38.58 11.54 -7.42
N VAL A 28 -39.48 12.20 -6.70
CA VAL A 28 -39.36 13.47 -6.00
C VAL A 28 -38.69 13.22 -4.65
N LEU A 29 -37.62 13.96 -4.34
CA LEU A 29 -37.06 14.07 -2.99
C LEU A 29 -37.35 15.48 -2.45
N PRO A 30 -37.89 15.62 -1.22
CA PRO A 30 -38.05 16.92 -0.59
C PRO A 30 -36.71 17.42 -0.01
N LEU A 31 -36.36 18.65 -0.38
CA LEU A 31 -35.28 19.47 0.17
C LEU A 31 -35.63 19.96 1.58
N ALA A 32 -34.68 19.87 2.51
CA ALA A 32 -34.67 20.65 3.75
C ALA A 32 -33.49 21.65 3.71
N PRO A 33 -33.63 22.86 4.31
CA PRO A 33 -32.76 24.00 4.00
C PRO A 33 -31.49 24.08 4.85
N ALA A 34 -30.46 24.65 4.21
CA ALA A 34 -29.19 25.06 4.79
C ALA A 34 -29.34 26.18 5.83
N LEU A 35 -28.53 26.11 6.90
CA LEU A 35 -28.24 27.24 7.77
C LEU A 35 -26.74 27.53 7.78
N ALA A 36 -26.47 28.83 7.82
CA ALA A 36 -25.25 29.48 7.39
C ALA A 36 -24.10 29.45 8.40
N GLN A 37 -22.90 29.52 7.83
CA GLN A 37 -21.63 29.82 8.49
C GLN A 37 -21.64 31.23 9.11
N ASN A 38 -21.07 31.38 10.31
CA ASN A 38 -20.57 32.67 10.81
C ASN A 38 -19.12 32.50 11.28
N ALA A 39 -18.27 33.43 10.86
CA ALA A 39 -16.85 33.51 11.16
C ALA A 39 -16.56 34.35 12.41
N ALA A 40 -15.59 33.87 13.21
CA ALA A 40 -14.48 34.52 13.96
C ALA A 40 -14.71 35.87 14.73
N PRO A 41 -14.02 36.12 15.88
CA PRO A 41 -12.57 36.39 15.87
C PRO A 41 -11.76 35.91 17.10
N ALA A 42 -10.43 36.06 16.99
CA ALA A 42 -9.40 35.69 17.96
C ALA A 42 -8.95 36.85 18.87
N ALA A 43 -8.07 36.47 19.83
CA ALA A 43 -7.17 37.24 20.71
C ALA A 43 -7.73 37.77 22.06
N ASP A 44 -7.21 37.29 23.21
CA ASP A 44 -6.01 37.85 23.86
C ASP A 44 -5.60 37.07 25.13
N ALA A 45 -4.31 37.15 25.48
CA ALA A 45 -3.69 36.52 26.65
C ALA A 45 -3.76 37.42 27.90
N ALA A 46 -3.94 36.85 29.11
CA ALA A 46 -3.61 37.52 30.38
C ALA A 46 -3.33 36.55 31.55
N VAL A 47 -2.05 36.53 31.92
CA VAL A 47 -1.41 36.56 33.26
C VAL A 47 -2.16 36.07 34.52
N ALA A 48 -1.46 35.21 35.27
CA ALA A 48 -1.78 34.74 36.62
C ALA A 48 -1.80 35.84 37.70
N ALA A 49 -2.76 35.74 38.62
CA ALA A 49 -2.66 36.30 39.97
C ALA A 49 -3.39 35.37 40.96
N ALA A 50 -2.68 34.92 41.99
CA ALA A 50 -3.21 34.13 43.10
C ALA A 50 -3.33 35.01 44.35
N THR A 51 -4.48 34.98 45.05
CA THR A 51 -4.64 35.09 46.53
C THR A 51 -6.13 35.01 46.95
N PRO A 52 -6.49 34.72 48.22
CA PRO A 52 -7.16 33.46 48.57
C PRO A 52 -8.59 33.59 49.16
N GLN A 53 -9.28 32.44 49.17
CA GLN A 53 -10.29 31.94 50.11
C GLN A 53 -11.47 32.84 50.48
N VAL A 54 -12.65 32.49 49.94
CA VAL A 54 -13.92 32.51 50.69
C VAL A 54 -14.70 31.25 50.30
N ALA A 55 -15.25 30.58 51.31
CA ALA A 55 -16.06 29.38 51.21
C ALA A 55 -17.31 29.64 50.35
N ASP A 56 -17.35 29.04 49.17
CA ASP A 56 -18.60 28.76 48.48
C ASP A 56 -18.97 27.31 48.73
N GLN A 57 -20.21 27.11 49.17
CA GLN A 57 -20.86 25.83 49.22
C GLN A 57 -20.85 25.24 47.81
N ASP A 58 -20.05 24.21 47.58
CA ASP A 58 -19.97 23.56 46.27
C ASP A 58 -21.35 23.02 45.89
N ALA A 59 -21.91 23.59 44.82
CA ALA A 59 -22.91 22.91 44.02
C ALA A 59 -22.37 21.51 43.72
N ALA A 60 -23.07 20.47 44.19
CA ALA A 60 -22.64 19.08 44.04
C ALA A 60 -22.12 18.84 42.62
N ALA A 61 -20.80 18.71 42.48
CA ALA A 61 -20.17 18.51 41.18
C ALA A 61 -20.79 17.25 40.56
N THR A 62 -21.29 17.37 39.34
CA THR A 62 -21.84 16.23 38.60
C THR A 62 -20.82 15.09 38.64
N PRO A 63 -21.16 13.91 39.15
CA PRO A 63 -20.18 12.85 39.30
C PRO A 63 -19.56 12.46 37.95
N THR A 64 -18.24 12.28 37.93
CA THR A 64 -17.47 11.95 36.72
C THR A 64 -16.77 10.60 36.86
N LEU A 65 -16.51 9.97 35.71
CA LEU A 65 -15.72 8.76 35.61
C LEU A 65 -14.83 8.86 34.37
N ASP A 66 -13.54 8.65 34.56
CA ASP A 66 -12.56 8.44 33.51
C ASP A 66 -12.03 7.00 33.59
N VAL A 67 -11.96 6.34 32.44
CA VAL A 67 -11.49 4.96 32.29
C VAL A 67 -10.30 4.93 31.34
N SER A 68 -9.27 4.18 31.72
CA SER A 68 -8.12 3.90 30.87
C SER A 68 -7.65 2.45 31.02
N LEU A 69 -6.89 1.98 30.03
CA LEU A 69 -6.41 0.61 29.93
C LEU A 69 -4.88 0.63 29.90
N PRO A 70 -4.18 0.73 31.05
CA PRO A 70 -2.73 0.90 31.08
C PRO A 70 -1.96 -0.26 30.43
N ASN A 71 -2.52 -1.48 30.48
CA ASN A 71 -1.95 -2.68 29.86
C ASN A 71 -2.80 -3.19 28.69
N GLY A 72 -3.66 -2.34 28.12
CA GLY A 72 -4.49 -2.74 27.00
C GLY A 72 -3.71 -2.87 25.69
N TYR A 73 -4.28 -3.60 24.75
CA TYR A 73 -3.70 -3.83 23.44
C TYR A 73 -4.04 -2.67 22.50
N ASN A 74 -3.02 -2.03 21.93
CA ASN A 74 -3.20 -1.00 20.91
C ASN A 74 -3.08 -1.66 19.53
N TYR A 75 -4.24 -1.86 18.89
CA TYR A 75 -4.32 -2.53 17.59
C TYR A 75 -4.23 -1.56 16.40
N ASP A 76 -4.96 -0.44 16.48
CA ASP A 76 -5.16 0.51 15.38
C ASP A 76 -4.33 1.80 15.53
N GLY A 77 -3.47 1.88 16.55
CA GLY A 77 -2.68 3.08 16.88
C GLY A 77 -3.48 4.19 17.57
N VAL A 78 -4.80 4.02 17.74
CA VAL A 78 -5.73 5.06 18.19
C VAL A 78 -6.45 4.65 19.47
N ASN A 79 -7.00 3.44 19.50
CA ASN A 79 -7.78 2.90 20.58
C ASN A 79 -7.00 1.82 21.32
N ILE A 80 -7.13 1.82 22.64
CA ILE A 80 -6.61 0.77 23.49
C ILE A 80 -7.75 -0.19 23.83
N PHE A 81 -7.53 -1.49 23.64
CA PHE A 81 -8.53 -2.55 23.82
C PHE A 81 -8.18 -3.46 25.00
N LEU A 82 -9.20 -3.90 25.74
CA LEU A 82 -9.08 -4.99 26.69
C LEU A 82 -9.28 -6.32 25.94
N VAL A 83 -8.26 -7.17 25.91
CA VAL A 83 -8.36 -8.50 25.29
C VAL A 83 -9.01 -9.46 26.29
N THR A 84 -10.28 -9.78 26.07
CA THR A 84 -11.12 -10.47 27.07
C THR A 84 -10.69 -11.91 27.34
N THR A 85 -10.06 -12.58 26.35
CA THR A 85 -9.45 -13.91 26.52
C THR A 85 -8.15 -13.89 27.33
N GLU A 86 -7.48 -12.74 27.46
CA GLU A 86 -6.27 -12.61 28.29
C GLU A 86 -6.56 -11.93 29.64
N GLY A 87 -7.62 -11.13 29.70
CA GLY A 87 -7.90 -10.26 30.84
C GLY A 87 -6.99 -9.02 30.84
N GLY A 88 -6.96 -8.32 31.97
CA GLY A 88 -6.15 -7.10 32.10
C GLY A 88 -6.55 -6.23 33.29
N THR A 89 -6.08 -5.00 33.27
CA THR A 89 -6.38 -3.99 34.29
C THR A 89 -7.14 -2.84 33.65
N VAL A 90 -8.28 -2.50 34.24
CA VAL A 90 -9.04 -1.30 33.92
C VAL A 90 -8.78 -0.28 35.01
N HIS A 91 -8.09 0.80 34.65
CA HIS A 91 -7.81 1.89 35.56
C HIS A 91 -8.96 2.89 35.53
N VAL A 92 -9.53 3.19 36.69
CA VAL A 92 -10.67 4.10 36.83
C VAL A 92 -10.34 5.26 37.76
N LYS A 93 -10.80 6.45 37.40
CA LYS A 93 -10.70 7.66 38.20
C LYS A 93 -12.04 8.35 38.25
N GLY A 94 -12.54 8.66 39.44
CA GLY A 94 -13.82 9.33 39.61
C GLY A 94 -13.79 10.47 40.61
N ALA A 95 -14.74 11.39 40.47
CA ALA A 95 -14.94 12.54 41.35
C ALA A 95 -16.43 12.85 41.52
N GLY A 96 -16.80 13.59 42.58
CA GLY A 96 -18.18 13.98 42.86
C GLY A 96 -18.98 12.99 43.73
N TYR A 97 -18.33 11.96 44.28
CA TYR A 97 -18.97 10.93 45.12
C TYR A 97 -18.78 11.20 46.63
N THR A 98 -19.06 12.44 47.07
CA THR A 98 -18.80 12.86 48.46
C THR A 98 -19.58 12.01 49.47
N LYS A 99 -19.19 12.11 50.74
CA LYS A 99 -19.89 11.40 51.82
C LYS A 99 -21.37 11.76 51.91
N GLU A 100 -21.72 13.03 51.70
CA GLU A 100 -23.10 13.53 51.68
C GLU A 100 -23.87 12.97 50.48
N TRP A 101 -23.23 12.90 49.31
CA TRP A 101 -23.83 12.31 48.12
C TRP A 101 -24.11 10.82 48.34
N ARG A 102 -23.13 10.06 48.84
CA ARG A 102 -23.27 8.63 49.15
C ARG A 102 -24.33 8.37 50.21
N ALA A 103 -24.47 9.25 51.21
CA ALA A 103 -25.53 9.14 52.22
C ALA A 103 -26.95 9.27 51.61
N GLN A 104 -27.10 10.03 50.52
CA GLN A 104 -28.39 10.21 49.83
C GLN A 104 -28.65 9.15 48.77
N HIS A 105 -27.60 8.73 48.04
CA HIS A 105 -27.73 7.90 46.84
C HIS A 105 -27.37 6.43 47.05
N GLY A 106 -26.62 6.10 48.10
CA GLY A 106 -26.20 4.73 48.42
C GLY A 106 -24.70 4.49 48.19
N THR A 107 -24.33 3.21 48.26
CA THR A 107 -22.94 2.74 48.06
C THR A 107 -22.60 2.77 46.57
N VAL A 108 -21.39 3.20 46.22
CA VAL A 108 -20.96 3.22 44.83
C VAL A 108 -20.51 1.84 44.39
N ALA A 109 -21.03 1.36 43.26
CA ALA A 109 -20.59 0.15 42.59
C ALA A 109 -20.27 0.43 41.12
N LEU A 110 -19.24 -0.20 40.59
CA LEU A 110 -18.90 -0.19 39.17
C LEU A 110 -19.23 -1.54 38.55
N TYR A 111 -19.93 -1.50 37.42
CA TYR A 111 -20.24 -2.68 36.62
C TYR A 111 -19.51 -2.61 35.29
N ILE A 112 -18.84 -3.70 34.91
CA ILE A 112 -18.43 -3.93 33.51
C ILE A 112 -19.46 -4.89 32.93
N ALA A 113 -20.33 -4.40 32.06
CA ALA A 113 -21.47 -5.15 31.54
C ALA A 113 -21.56 -5.01 30.02
N PRO A 114 -22.11 -6.02 29.31
CA PRO A 114 -22.30 -5.91 27.87
C PRO A 114 -23.28 -4.77 27.56
N ALA A 115 -23.01 -4.02 26.50
CA ALA A 115 -23.92 -2.98 26.01
C ALA A 115 -25.25 -3.59 25.54
N ASN A 116 -26.31 -2.78 25.48
CA ASN A 116 -27.60 -3.21 24.92
C ASN A 116 -27.58 -3.21 23.39
N TYR A 117 -26.65 -3.95 22.82
CA TYR A 117 -26.42 -4.07 21.39
C TYR A 117 -25.88 -5.46 21.08
N ALA A 118 -26.44 -6.12 20.08
CA ALA A 118 -25.85 -7.29 19.44
C ALA A 118 -26.09 -7.21 17.93
N PRO A 119 -25.16 -7.70 17.09
CA PRO A 119 -25.40 -7.89 15.67
C PRO A 119 -26.63 -8.76 15.41
N SER A 120 -27.26 -8.59 14.25
CA SER A 120 -28.46 -9.35 13.86
C SER A 120 -28.20 -10.85 13.92
N GLY A 121 -29.06 -11.58 14.64
CA GLY A 121 -28.95 -13.04 14.79
C GLY A 121 -28.10 -13.52 15.96
N TYR A 122 -27.54 -12.61 16.77
CA TYR A 122 -26.74 -12.95 17.95
C TYR A 122 -27.44 -12.57 19.26
N GLU A 123 -27.10 -13.28 20.34
CA GLU A 123 -27.60 -13.01 21.70
C GLU A 123 -26.57 -12.25 22.54
N ILE A 124 -27.03 -11.32 23.38
CA ILE A 124 -26.14 -10.58 24.28
C ILE A 124 -25.77 -11.49 25.47
N PRO A 125 -24.48 -11.67 25.81
CA PRO A 125 -24.04 -12.53 26.91
C PRO A 125 -24.26 -11.87 28.28
N THR A 126 -25.52 -11.69 28.68
CA THR A 126 -25.94 -10.92 29.87
C THR A 126 -25.42 -11.47 31.20
N SER A 127 -24.98 -12.73 31.25
CA SER A 127 -24.35 -13.33 32.45
C SER A 127 -22.86 -13.01 32.58
N LYS A 128 -22.20 -12.52 31.52
CA LYS A 128 -20.76 -12.24 31.49
C LYS A 128 -20.50 -10.77 31.86
N MET A 129 -20.70 -10.45 33.13
CA MET A 129 -20.50 -9.10 33.67
C MET A 129 -19.73 -9.16 34.99
N LEU A 130 -19.04 -8.08 35.33
CA LEU A 130 -18.29 -7.93 36.57
C LEU A 130 -18.85 -6.79 37.41
N ARG A 131 -18.69 -6.91 38.73
CA ARG A 131 -19.16 -5.93 39.72
C ARG A 131 -18.05 -5.67 40.72
N PHE A 132 -17.77 -4.39 40.96
CA PHE A 132 -16.78 -3.90 41.92
C PHE A 132 -17.45 -2.91 42.87
N VAL A 133 -17.18 -3.01 44.17
CA VAL A 133 -17.90 -2.25 45.21
C VAL A 133 -16.96 -1.41 46.03
N GLU A 134 -17.38 -0.19 46.34
CA GLU A 134 -16.74 0.64 47.34
C GLU A 134 -16.63 -0.08 48.70
N GLY A 135 -15.46 0.00 49.32
CA GLY A 135 -15.13 -0.65 50.60
C GLY A 135 -14.73 -2.12 50.47
N GLN A 136 -14.91 -2.73 49.30
CA GLN A 136 -14.45 -4.09 48.98
C GLN A 136 -13.31 -4.07 47.97
N ASP A 137 -13.55 -3.45 46.81
CA ASP A 137 -12.65 -3.52 45.65
C ASP A 137 -11.88 -2.20 45.46
N PHE A 138 -12.45 -1.08 45.93
CA PHE A 138 -11.80 0.24 45.92
C PHE A 138 -12.34 1.10 47.07
N THR A 139 -11.71 2.24 47.34
CA THR A 139 -12.12 3.18 48.41
C THR A 139 -12.32 4.58 47.82
N ILE A 140 -13.38 5.26 48.25
CA ILE A 140 -13.64 6.67 47.91
C ILE A 140 -13.26 7.54 49.10
N ALA A 141 -12.44 8.57 48.84
CA ALA A 141 -12.04 9.53 49.85
C ALA A 141 -13.25 10.38 50.34
N ASP A 142 -13.08 11.05 51.47
CA ASP A 142 -14.16 11.89 52.03
C ASP A 142 -14.55 13.04 51.10
N ASP A 143 -13.60 13.56 50.30
CA ASP A 143 -13.82 14.57 49.27
C ASP A 143 -14.55 14.04 48.00
N GLY A 144 -14.86 12.74 47.97
CA GLY A 144 -15.59 12.11 46.88
C GLY A 144 -14.75 11.73 45.66
N THR A 145 -13.42 11.78 45.77
CA THR A 145 -12.51 11.30 44.72
C THR A 145 -12.08 9.85 44.94
N PHE A 146 -11.81 9.13 43.85
CA PHE A 146 -11.20 7.81 43.91
C PHE A 146 -10.38 7.50 42.66
N GLU A 147 -9.43 6.59 42.83
CA GLU A 147 -8.61 6.01 41.76
C GLU A 147 -8.40 4.53 42.08
N ALA A 148 -8.62 3.64 41.11
CA ALA A 148 -8.53 2.20 41.34
C ALA A 148 -8.17 1.42 40.08
N ASP A 149 -7.48 0.30 40.28
CA ASP A 149 -7.16 -0.68 39.26
C ASP A 149 -8.10 -1.89 39.40
N LEU A 150 -9.08 -1.98 38.51
CA LEU A 150 -10.03 -3.10 38.49
C LEU A 150 -9.45 -4.25 37.68
N LYS A 151 -9.22 -5.38 38.34
CA LYS A 151 -8.65 -6.57 37.68
C LYS A 151 -9.73 -7.38 36.98
N VAL A 152 -9.55 -7.59 35.68
CA VAL A 152 -10.38 -8.47 34.84
C VAL A 152 -9.57 -9.74 34.56
N GLU A 153 -10.05 -10.88 35.04
CA GLU A 153 -9.41 -12.17 34.73
C GLU A 153 -9.79 -12.63 33.31
N ALA A 154 -8.87 -13.37 32.68
CA ALA A 154 -9.08 -14.03 31.40
C ALA A 154 -10.44 -14.78 31.36
N TYR A 155 -11.16 -14.63 30.25
CA TYR A 155 -12.43 -15.31 29.95
C TYR A 155 -13.62 -15.02 30.90
N LYS A 156 -13.48 -14.08 31.85
CA LYS A 156 -14.60 -13.65 32.70
C LYS A 156 -15.63 -12.82 31.96
N LEU A 157 -15.18 -12.06 30.97
CA LEU A 157 -16.02 -11.41 29.98
C LEU A 157 -16.06 -12.29 28.72
N ALA A 158 -17.21 -12.37 28.06
CA ALA A 158 -17.31 -13.06 26.77
C ALA A 158 -16.51 -12.30 25.70
N ALA A 159 -15.77 -13.07 24.90
CA ALA A 159 -15.04 -12.57 23.74
C ALA A 159 -15.97 -12.18 22.60
N TYR A 160 -16.96 -13.01 22.32
CA TYR A 160 -17.84 -12.87 21.16
C TYR A 160 -19.33 -13.01 21.53
N TYR A 161 -20.23 -12.50 20.69
CA TYR A 161 -21.69 -12.53 20.93
C TYR A 161 -22.35 -13.93 20.84
N PHE A 162 -21.58 -15.02 20.83
CA PHE A 162 -22.11 -16.37 20.97
C PHE A 162 -21.65 -16.95 22.31
N ILE A 163 -22.58 -17.63 22.98
CA ILE A 163 -22.37 -18.20 24.30
C ILE A 163 -21.90 -19.64 24.13
N ASP A 164 -20.60 -19.84 24.38
CA ASP A 164 -19.92 -21.05 24.86
C ASP A 164 -18.70 -21.54 24.08
N ASP A 165 -17.78 -21.97 24.93
CA ASP A 165 -16.38 -22.38 24.82
C ASP A 165 -16.21 -23.77 24.19
N ASP A 166 -17.23 -24.28 23.50
CA ASP A 166 -17.23 -25.58 22.87
C ASP A 166 -17.50 -25.42 21.36
N ASN A 167 -16.50 -25.87 20.59
CA ASN A 167 -16.57 -26.11 19.15
C ASN A 167 -17.99 -26.44 18.68
N PHE A 168 -18.38 -25.87 17.54
CA PHE A 168 -19.64 -26.10 16.81
C PHE A 168 -20.84 -25.23 17.26
N HIS A 169 -20.95 -24.03 16.69
CA HIS A 169 -21.96 -23.64 15.67
C HIS A 169 -22.02 -22.11 15.63
N ASP A 170 -21.15 -21.48 14.84
CA ASP A 170 -21.43 -20.11 14.39
C ASP A 170 -22.61 -20.17 13.40
N PRO A 171 -23.78 -19.58 13.71
CA PRO A 171 -24.93 -19.58 12.81
C PRO A 171 -24.70 -18.81 11.50
N THR A 172 -23.60 -18.06 11.39
CA THR A 172 -23.23 -17.22 10.24
C THR A 172 -22.08 -17.80 9.40
N GLY A 173 -21.51 -18.94 9.79
CA GLY A 173 -20.51 -19.65 8.98
C GLY A 173 -19.07 -19.13 9.08
N GLY A 174 -18.67 -18.48 10.16
CA GLY A 174 -17.28 -18.17 10.53
C GLY A 174 -17.00 -16.72 10.96
N THR A 175 -18.01 -15.85 11.08
CA THR A 175 -17.82 -14.43 11.43
C THR A 175 -17.97 -14.23 12.93
N LYS A 176 -16.86 -13.97 13.63
CA LYS A 176 -16.88 -13.63 15.04
C LYS A 176 -17.04 -12.10 15.23
N TYR A 177 -17.94 -11.68 16.12
CA TYR A 177 -18.12 -10.27 16.49
C TYR A 177 -17.77 -10.07 17.96
N ASP A 178 -16.85 -9.15 18.23
CA ASP A 178 -16.43 -8.81 19.59
C ASP A 178 -17.60 -8.21 20.39
N VAL A 179 -17.79 -8.67 21.64
CA VAL A 179 -18.82 -8.11 22.52
C VAL A 179 -18.40 -6.71 22.94
N LEU A 180 -19.31 -5.74 22.82
CA LEU A 180 -19.09 -4.38 23.31
C LEU A 180 -19.45 -4.30 24.79
N TYR A 181 -18.53 -3.80 25.61
CA TYR A 181 -18.76 -3.58 27.04
C TYR A 181 -18.85 -2.10 27.38
N GLU A 182 -19.52 -1.83 28.50
CA GLU A 182 -19.58 -0.51 29.12
C GLU A 182 -19.23 -0.63 30.59
N ILE A 183 -18.58 0.40 31.11
CA ILE A 183 -18.37 0.61 32.54
C ILE A 183 -19.45 1.55 33.04
N ARG A 184 -20.25 1.09 33.99
CA ARG A 184 -21.38 1.81 34.55
C ARG A 184 -21.15 2.03 36.04
N VAL A 185 -21.18 3.28 36.47
CA VAL A 185 -21.19 3.63 37.90
C VAL A 185 -22.63 3.65 38.38
N VAL A 186 -22.91 2.98 39.48
CA VAL A 186 -24.25 2.82 40.05
C VAL A 186 -24.24 3.21 41.52
N ALA A 187 -25.32 3.84 41.96
CA ALA A 187 -25.59 4.05 43.38
C ALA A 187 -26.56 2.96 43.89
N GLU A 188 -26.05 2.04 44.72
CA GLU A 188 -26.82 0.93 45.25
C GLU A 188 -27.29 1.21 46.68
N GLN A 189 -28.59 1.01 46.90
CA GLN A 189 -29.17 1.14 48.22
C GLN A 189 -28.70 0.00 49.14
N LYS A 190 -28.69 0.25 50.44
CA LYS A 190 -28.31 -0.76 51.44
C LYS A 190 -29.19 -2.01 51.28
N ASP A 191 -28.56 -3.18 51.25
CA ASP A 191 -29.20 -4.50 51.05
C ASP A 191 -29.88 -4.71 49.69
N GLN A 192 -29.63 -3.83 48.70
CA GLN A 192 -30.08 -4.03 47.33
C GLN A 192 -29.35 -5.23 46.70
N LYS A 193 -30.09 -6.09 45.98
CA LYS A 193 -29.49 -7.16 45.19
C LYS A 193 -28.66 -6.57 44.03
N PRO A 194 -27.56 -7.23 43.62
CA PRO A 194 -26.82 -6.84 42.42
C PRO A 194 -27.74 -6.70 41.21
N LEU A 195 -27.49 -5.66 40.42
CA LEU A 195 -28.27 -5.37 39.21
C LEU A 195 -27.97 -6.39 38.11
N THR A 196 -28.98 -6.68 37.31
CA THR A 196 -28.83 -7.45 36.06
C THR A 196 -28.37 -6.55 34.91
N ALA A 197 -27.88 -7.14 33.82
CA ALA A 197 -27.59 -6.37 32.60
C ALA A 197 -28.81 -5.58 32.10
N GLN A 198 -30.01 -6.16 32.17
CA GLN A 198 -31.25 -5.49 31.81
C GLN A 198 -31.54 -4.29 32.72
N ASP A 199 -31.35 -4.42 34.03
CA ASP A 199 -31.52 -3.29 34.95
C ASP A 199 -30.56 -2.14 34.60
N LEU A 200 -29.30 -2.47 34.29
CA LEU A 200 -28.28 -1.51 33.90
C LEU A 200 -28.65 -0.77 32.61
N TRP A 201 -29.20 -1.47 31.60
CA TRP A 201 -29.62 -0.86 30.33
C TRP A 201 -30.81 0.08 30.47
N THR A 202 -31.69 -0.15 31.45
CA THR A 202 -32.81 0.74 31.75
C THR A 202 -32.40 1.99 32.55
N SER A 203 -31.09 2.16 32.81
CA SER A 203 -30.50 3.28 33.54
C SER A 203 -31.03 3.48 34.96
N LYS A 204 -31.59 2.43 35.56
CA LYS A 204 -32.06 2.49 36.95
C LYS A 204 -30.85 2.66 37.87
N ASN A 205 -30.70 3.86 38.45
CA ASN A 205 -29.61 4.23 39.37
C ASN A 205 -28.20 4.30 38.74
N VAL A 206 -28.10 4.37 37.41
CA VAL A 206 -26.81 4.57 36.73
C VAL A 206 -26.44 6.05 36.77
N VAL A 207 -25.28 6.34 37.35
CA VAL A 207 -24.73 7.69 37.54
C VAL A 207 -23.93 8.14 36.33
N SER A 208 -23.10 7.23 35.78
CA SER A 208 -22.26 7.47 34.61
C SER A 208 -22.08 6.19 33.81
N THR A 209 -21.86 6.32 32.51
CA THR A 209 -21.58 5.21 31.59
C THR A 209 -20.44 5.61 30.67
N GLN A 210 -19.44 4.74 30.55
CA GLN A 210 -18.33 4.91 29.62
C GLN A 210 -18.13 3.63 28.82
N VAL A 211 -17.88 3.77 27.52
CA VAL A 211 -17.61 2.61 26.65
C VAL A 211 -16.26 2.01 27.02
N LEU A 212 -16.20 0.68 27.08
CA LEU A 212 -14.98 -0.08 27.22
C LEU A 212 -14.70 -0.81 25.91
N ASN A 213 -13.65 -0.37 25.21
CA ASN A 213 -13.19 -1.04 24.01
C ASN A 213 -12.64 -2.44 24.37
N THR A 214 -13.25 -3.46 23.80
CA THR A 214 -12.93 -4.86 24.05
C THR A 214 -12.65 -5.59 22.74
N MET A 215 -11.78 -6.60 22.83
CA MET A 215 -11.43 -7.48 21.73
C MET A 215 -11.43 -8.91 22.24
N GLY A 216 -11.94 -9.85 21.46
CA GLY A 216 -11.98 -11.26 21.85
C GLY A 216 -10.57 -11.83 21.98
N GLU A 217 -9.83 -11.82 20.88
CA GLU A 217 -8.48 -12.35 20.76
C GLU A 217 -7.58 -11.34 20.07
N LYS A 218 -6.28 -11.34 20.38
CA LYS A 218 -5.34 -10.55 19.59
C LYS A 218 -5.29 -11.07 18.16
N PRO A 219 -5.27 -10.18 17.16
CA PRO A 219 -4.94 -10.58 15.80
C PRO A 219 -3.57 -11.27 15.82
N ALA A 220 -3.46 -12.36 15.05
CA ALA A 220 -2.16 -13.00 14.85
C ALA A 220 -1.18 -11.96 14.30
N PRO A 221 0.08 -11.92 14.79
CA PRO A 221 1.03 -10.91 14.36
C PRO A 221 1.30 -11.01 12.86
N PHE A 222 1.57 -9.87 12.23
CA PHE A 222 2.15 -9.84 10.89
C PHE A 222 3.61 -10.34 10.97
N ALA A 223 3.80 -11.62 10.72
CA ALA A 223 5.06 -12.34 10.86
C ALA A 223 5.29 -13.18 9.60
N PRO A 224 5.60 -12.53 8.46
CA PRO A 224 5.60 -13.18 7.16
C PRO A 224 6.71 -14.24 7.08
N ARG A 225 6.36 -15.38 6.50
CA ARG A 225 7.27 -16.48 6.21
C ARG A 225 7.04 -16.92 4.77
N LEU A 226 8.12 -17.19 4.04
CA LEU A 226 8.06 -17.56 2.64
C LEU A 226 8.67 -18.94 2.42
N GLY A 227 8.11 -19.69 1.49
CA GLY A 227 8.64 -20.96 1.04
C GLY A 227 8.42 -21.15 -0.45
N TYR A 228 9.37 -21.78 -1.14
CA TYR A 228 9.29 -21.95 -2.59
C TYR A 228 10.09 -23.15 -3.09
N ASN A 229 9.71 -23.66 -4.26
CA ASN A 229 10.43 -24.78 -4.90
C ASN A 229 11.80 -24.36 -5.46
N ALA A 230 12.65 -25.35 -5.70
CA ALA A 230 13.93 -25.16 -6.36
C ALA A 230 13.78 -24.70 -7.81
N VAL A 231 14.73 -23.88 -8.26
CA VAL A 231 14.99 -23.52 -9.65
C VAL A 231 15.97 -24.54 -10.22
N THR A 232 15.46 -25.53 -10.95
CA THR A 232 16.21 -26.73 -11.36
C THR A 232 17.22 -26.47 -12.48
N ASP A 233 16.88 -25.61 -13.44
CA ASP A 233 17.72 -25.26 -14.59
C ASP A 233 17.50 -23.79 -14.98
N PRO A 234 18.36 -22.85 -14.51
CA PRO A 234 18.19 -21.42 -14.78
C PRO A 234 18.25 -21.05 -16.26
N ALA A 235 18.77 -21.92 -17.13
CA ALA A 235 18.82 -21.70 -18.57
C ALA A 235 17.47 -21.96 -19.27
N LYS A 236 16.47 -22.49 -18.56
CA LYS A 236 15.13 -22.77 -19.07
C LYS A 236 14.07 -21.96 -18.33
N SER A 237 12.97 -21.68 -19.04
CA SER A 237 11.79 -21.10 -18.42
C SER A 237 11.18 -22.10 -17.43
N GLN A 238 10.77 -21.62 -16.26
CA GLN A 238 10.13 -22.44 -15.25
C GLN A 238 9.31 -21.63 -14.26
N ASP A 239 8.49 -22.33 -13.49
CA ASP A 239 7.61 -21.74 -12.49
C ASP A 239 8.28 -21.79 -11.12
N LEU A 240 8.32 -20.62 -10.47
CA LEU A 240 8.65 -20.52 -9.05
C LEU A 240 7.34 -20.39 -8.28
N ASN A 241 6.90 -21.51 -7.70
CA ASN A 241 5.74 -21.56 -6.82
C ASN A 241 6.17 -21.12 -5.43
N VAL A 242 5.54 -20.06 -4.93
CA VAL A 242 5.83 -19.44 -3.65
C VAL A 242 4.58 -19.52 -2.78
N GLY A 243 4.73 -20.07 -1.59
CA GLY A 243 3.77 -19.93 -0.52
C GLY A 243 4.23 -18.84 0.46
N GLY A 244 3.26 -18.19 1.09
CA GLY A 244 3.47 -17.28 2.21
C GLY A 244 2.54 -17.63 3.38
N GLN A 245 3.04 -17.45 4.60
CA GLN A 245 2.27 -17.55 5.85
C GLN A 245 2.51 -16.32 6.70
N GLY A 246 1.61 -16.05 7.65
CA GLY A 246 1.79 -14.97 8.63
C GLY A 246 1.53 -13.56 8.09
N PHE A 247 0.89 -13.45 6.92
CA PHE A 247 0.39 -12.19 6.35
C PHE A 247 -0.97 -11.82 6.97
N ASN A 248 -1.00 -11.72 8.30
CA ASN A 248 -2.20 -11.46 9.08
C ASN A 248 -2.53 -9.97 9.17
N GLY A 249 -3.82 -9.64 9.22
CA GLY A 249 -4.30 -8.26 9.36
C GLY A 249 -4.59 -7.58 8.04
N ASP A 250 -4.92 -6.30 8.12
CA ASP A 250 -5.26 -5.46 6.97
C ASP A 250 -4.00 -5.08 6.18
N ILE A 251 -4.00 -5.37 4.88
CA ILE A 251 -2.93 -5.03 3.95
C ILE A 251 -3.47 -3.97 2.99
N HIS A 252 -2.92 -2.77 3.10
CA HIS A 252 -3.25 -1.66 2.20
C HIS A 252 -2.79 -1.98 0.77
N SER A 253 -3.72 -2.43 -0.07
CA SER A 253 -3.53 -2.69 -1.49
C SER A 253 -4.88 -2.67 -2.19
N VAL A 254 -4.90 -2.30 -3.49
CA VAL A 254 -6.14 -2.17 -4.26
C VAL A 254 -6.83 -3.53 -4.50
N ARG A 255 -6.08 -4.64 -4.53
CA ARG A 255 -6.65 -5.99 -4.77
C ARG A 255 -5.91 -7.14 -4.10
N GLY A 256 -4.65 -6.93 -3.69
CA GLY A 256 -3.80 -7.99 -3.19
C GLY A 256 -2.34 -7.76 -3.55
N VAL A 257 -1.50 -8.72 -3.23
CA VAL A 257 -0.05 -8.57 -3.34
C VAL A 257 0.50 -9.20 -4.62
N GLN A 258 1.73 -8.85 -4.95
CA GLN A 258 2.47 -9.42 -6.06
C GLN A 258 3.82 -9.93 -5.57
N LEU A 259 4.22 -11.09 -6.09
CA LEU A 259 5.56 -11.63 -5.86
C LEU A 259 6.52 -11.06 -6.89
N VAL A 260 7.71 -10.69 -6.46
CA VAL A 260 8.71 -9.99 -7.28
C VAL A 260 10.07 -10.64 -7.10
N VAL A 261 10.72 -10.99 -8.20
CA VAL A 261 12.11 -11.47 -8.22
C VAL A 261 13.00 -10.41 -8.83
N ARG A 262 14.12 -10.10 -8.17
CA ARG A 262 15.13 -9.17 -8.66
C ARG A 262 16.53 -9.55 -8.20
N GLU A 263 17.55 -8.99 -8.85
CA GLU A 263 18.93 -9.11 -8.38
C GLU A 263 19.09 -8.41 -7.02
N LYS A 264 19.95 -8.92 -6.15
CA LYS A 264 20.15 -8.34 -4.82
C LYS A 264 21.01 -7.07 -4.94
N GLY A 265 20.43 -5.93 -4.57
CA GLY A 265 21.04 -4.60 -4.63
C GLY A 265 19.95 -3.52 -4.60
N SER A 266 20.29 -2.26 -4.33
CA SER A 266 19.29 -1.17 -4.34
C SER A 266 18.82 -0.88 -5.77
N ASN A 267 17.52 -0.68 -5.98
CA ASN A 267 16.91 -0.23 -7.25
C ASN A 267 17.20 -1.09 -8.50
N THR A 268 17.60 -2.36 -8.32
CA THR A 268 17.76 -3.29 -9.44
C THR A 268 16.42 -3.50 -10.16
N PRO A 269 16.40 -3.58 -11.49
CA PRO A 269 15.18 -3.87 -12.23
C PRO A 269 14.52 -5.17 -11.77
N VAL A 270 13.19 -5.16 -11.74
CA VAL A 270 12.39 -6.36 -11.54
C VAL A 270 12.64 -7.33 -12.70
N LEU A 271 13.00 -8.56 -12.37
CA LEU A 271 13.33 -9.59 -13.35
C LEU A 271 12.11 -10.44 -13.72
N ALA A 272 11.23 -10.68 -12.75
CA ALA A 272 9.98 -11.41 -12.95
C ALA A 272 8.97 -11.05 -11.86
N THR A 273 7.69 -11.21 -12.18
CA THR A 273 6.57 -11.02 -11.24
C THR A 273 5.56 -12.15 -11.35
N SER A 274 4.79 -12.39 -10.29
CA SER A 274 3.55 -13.17 -10.38
C SER A 274 2.41 -12.35 -10.95
N ASP A 275 1.28 -13.00 -11.22
CA ASP A 275 -0.02 -12.31 -11.24
C ASP A 275 -0.37 -11.78 -9.83
N ILE A 276 -1.39 -10.93 -9.73
CA ILE A 276 -1.88 -10.45 -8.43
C ILE A 276 -2.48 -11.63 -7.66
N ILE A 277 -2.01 -11.82 -6.43
CA ILE A 277 -2.59 -12.77 -5.48
C ILE A 277 -3.71 -12.03 -4.76
N GLU A 278 -4.95 -12.25 -5.19
CA GLU A 278 -6.11 -11.53 -4.65
C GLU A 278 -6.43 -11.94 -3.21
N PHE A 279 -6.93 -10.98 -2.42
CA PHE A 279 -7.43 -11.23 -1.07
C PHE A 279 -8.58 -12.25 -1.07
N ASP A 280 -8.59 -13.16 -0.08
CA ASP A 280 -9.53 -14.28 0.00
C ASP A 280 -10.18 -14.45 1.40
N HIS A 281 -9.97 -13.48 2.29
CA HIS A 281 -10.59 -13.47 3.60
C HIS A 281 -12.12 -13.30 3.47
N PRO A 282 -12.95 -14.11 4.16
CA PRO A 282 -14.40 -14.13 3.96
C PRO A 282 -15.11 -12.83 4.36
N THR A 283 -14.52 -12.05 5.27
CA THR A 283 -15.15 -10.86 5.86
C THR A 283 -14.29 -9.60 5.86
N GLN A 284 -13.03 -9.69 5.44
CA GLN A 284 -12.10 -8.55 5.42
C GLN A 284 -11.67 -8.36 3.96
N SER A 285 -11.98 -7.21 3.38
CA SER A 285 -11.74 -6.95 1.95
C SER A 285 -10.27 -6.88 1.56
N SER A 286 -9.40 -6.70 2.55
CA SER A 286 -7.98 -6.37 2.37
C SER A 286 -7.07 -7.33 3.15
N ALA A 287 -7.49 -8.59 3.30
CA ALA A 287 -6.76 -9.58 4.09
C ALA A 287 -6.75 -10.97 3.44
N TYR A 288 -5.79 -11.80 3.86
CA TYR A 288 -5.71 -13.20 3.47
C TYR A 288 -6.31 -14.12 4.54
N ARG A 289 -6.99 -15.17 4.10
CA ARG A 289 -7.49 -16.23 4.97
C ARG A 289 -6.33 -16.87 5.74
N ASP A 290 -6.42 -16.85 7.06
CA ASP A 290 -5.40 -17.39 7.97
C ASP A 290 -3.99 -16.83 7.72
N GLY A 291 -3.89 -15.65 7.08
CA GLY A 291 -2.62 -15.03 6.69
C GLY A 291 -1.81 -15.82 5.66
N ASN A 292 -2.46 -16.70 4.88
CA ASN A 292 -1.80 -17.54 3.90
C ASN A 292 -1.98 -17.00 2.48
N LEU A 293 -0.92 -17.00 1.68
CA LEU A 293 -0.96 -16.64 0.27
C LEU A 293 -0.18 -17.66 -0.56
N ASN A 294 -0.58 -17.86 -1.82
CA ASN A 294 0.15 -18.72 -2.75
C ASN A 294 0.15 -18.06 -4.13
N GLY A 295 1.29 -18.09 -4.79
CA GLY A 295 1.41 -17.55 -6.15
C GLY A 295 2.55 -18.19 -6.93
N THR A 296 2.52 -17.97 -8.23
CA THR A 296 3.50 -18.50 -9.16
C THR A 296 4.16 -17.34 -9.89
N VAL A 297 5.50 -17.28 -9.82
CA VAL A 297 6.31 -16.37 -10.63
C VAL A 297 6.81 -17.15 -11.85
N ASN A 298 6.42 -16.71 -13.04
CA ASN A 298 6.92 -17.26 -14.29
C ASN A 298 8.34 -16.71 -14.51
N LEU A 299 9.36 -17.55 -14.39
CA LEU A 299 10.76 -17.17 -14.66
C LEU A 299 11.11 -17.50 -16.11
N PRO A 300 11.40 -16.51 -16.96
CA PRO A 300 11.94 -16.78 -18.29
C PRO A 300 13.30 -17.49 -18.25
N ALA A 301 13.65 -18.10 -19.39
CA ALA A 301 14.96 -18.71 -19.57
C ALA A 301 16.08 -17.67 -19.41
N ASN A 302 17.14 -18.03 -18.67
CA ASN A 302 18.32 -17.20 -18.40
C ASN A 302 18.05 -15.93 -17.58
N THR A 303 16.90 -15.83 -16.91
CA THR A 303 16.59 -14.73 -15.99
C THR A 303 17.50 -14.73 -14.76
N LEU A 304 17.83 -15.92 -14.25
CA LEU A 304 18.66 -16.09 -13.06
C LEU A 304 20.01 -16.71 -13.43
N ASN A 305 21.06 -16.30 -12.71
CA ASN A 305 22.42 -16.78 -12.89
C ASN A 305 23.02 -17.17 -11.54
N ALA A 306 23.51 -18.40 -11.42
CA ALA A 306 24.09 -18.92 -10.17
C ALA A 306 25.26 -18.10 -9.61
N SER A 307 25.94 -17.28 -10.44
CA SER A 307 27.02 -16.39 -9.98
C SER A 307 26.53 -15.11 -9.29
N LYS A 308 25.22 -14.82 -9.36
CA LYS A 308 24.59 -13.62 -8.82
C LYS A 308 23.73 -13.97 -7.60
N LYS A 309 23.35 -12.93 -6.86
CA LYS A 309 22.44 -13.04 -5.72
C LYS A 309 21.13 -12.36 -6.06
N TYR A 310 20.04 -12.92 -5.56
CA TYR A 310 18.69 -12.47 -5.88
C TYR A 310 17.86 -12.40 -4.61
N VAL A 311 16.75 -11.66 -4.69
CA VAL A 311 15.72 -11.64 -3.66
C VAL A 311 14.37 -11.99 -4.26
N ILE A 312 13.52 -12.59 -3.44
CA ILE A 312 12.08 -12.72 -3.65
C ILE A 312 11.39 -11.79 -2.66
N GLU A 313 10.43 -11.01 -3.16
CA GLU A 313 9.76 -9.97 -2.40
C GLU A 313 8.24 -10.09 -2.57
N VAL A 314 7.52 -9.62 -1.56
CA VAL A 314 6.06 -9.49 -1.57
C VAL A 314 5.72 -8.01 -1.50
N TRP A 315 5.04 -7.51 -2.53
CA TRP A 315 4.69 -6.10 -2.68
C TRP A 315 3.18 -5.90 -2.68
N ALA A 316 2.70 -4.89 -1.97
CA ALA A 316 1.35 -4.37 -2.14
C ALA A 316 1.21 -3.74 -3.53
N ASN A 317 0.11 -4.04 -4.21
CA ASN A 317 -0.23 -3.39 -5.47
C ASN A 317 -1.13 -2.18 -5.20
N ASP A 318 -0.60 -0.97 -5.37
CA ASP A 318 -1.31 0.27 -5.07
C ASP A 318 -2.07 0.83 -6.30
N GLY A 319 -2.23 0.01 -7.34
CA GLY A 319 -3.00 0.36 -8.52
C GLY A 319 -2.40 1.55 -9.26
N TYR A 320 -3.22 2.55 -9.60
CA TYR A 320 -2.79 3.71 -10.37
C TYR A 320 -2.85 4.98 -9.53
N GLY A 321 -1.78 5.79 -9.59
CA GLY A 321 -1.75 7.11 -8.98
C GLY A 321 -2.61 8.14 -9.73
N ASN A 322 -2.74 9.32 -9.13
CA ASN A 322 -3.53 10.44 -9.68
C ASN A 322 -3.09 10.91 -11.09
N ASN A 323 -1.85 10.60 -11.48
CA ASN A 323 -1.28 10.88 -12.81
C ASN A 323 -1.44 9.71 -13.79
N GLY A 324 -2.19 8.66 -13.43
CA GLY A 324 -2.36 7.45 -14.25
C GLY A 324 -1.14 6.54 -14.29
N LYS A 325 -0.10 6.77 -13.46
CA LYS A 325 1.07 5.89 -13.35
C LYS A 325 0.73 4.67 -12.50
N LEU A 326 1.07 3.48 -12.98
CA LEU A 326 0.97 2.23 -12.21
C LEU A 326 1.97 2.26 -11.03
N ILE A 327 1.44 2.19 -9.81
CA ILE A 327 2.14 2.13 -8.52
C ILE A 327 2.18 0.66 -8.08
N ALA A 328 2.84 -0.16 -8.89
CA ALA A 328 3.10 -1.55 -8.61
C ALA A 328 4.40 -1.96 -9.33
N PRO A 329 5.10 -3.01 -8.85
CA PRO A 329 6.33 -3.49 -9.49
C PRO A 329 6.08 -3.93 -10.92
N VAL A 330 7.01 -3.58 -11.83
CA VAL A 330 6.89 -3.90 -13.26
C VAL A 330 8.20 -4.47 -13.76
N VAL A 331 8.14 -5.62 -14.44
CA VAL A 331 9.31 -6.26 -15.07
C VAL A 331 10.07 -5.26 -15.94
N GLY A 332 11.40 -5.24 -15.79
CA GLY A 332 12.31 -4.32 -16.47
C GLY A 332 12.43 -2.95 -15.79
N ARG A 333 11.70 -2.66 -14.72
CA ARG A 333 11.78 -1.38 -14.00
C ARG A 333 12.23 -1.56 -12.56
N SER A 334 12.87 -0.52 -12.00
CA SER A 334 13.12 -0.44 -10.56
C SER A 334 11.80 -0.44 -9.76
N THR A 335 11.83 -0.99 -8.55
CA THR A 335 10.71 -1.01 -7.60
C THR A 335 10.46 0.32 -6.89
N LYS A 336 11.31 1.34 -7.10
CA LYS A 336 11.16 2.65 -6.47
C LYS A 336 9.85 3.35 -6.86
N GLY A 337 9.07 3.78 -5.85
CA GLY A 337 7.78 4.45 -6.05
C GLY A 337 6.74 3.56 -6.73
N ARG A 338 6.84 2.24 -6.58
CA ARG A 338 6.00 1.24 -7.24
C ARG A 338 5.37 0.27 -6.25
N GLY A 339 4.65 0.82 -5.29
CA GLY A 339 3.93 0.06 -4.28
C GLY A 339 4.65 0.08 -2.95
N THR A 340 4.16 -0.74 -2.02
CA THR A 340 4.74 -0.90 -0.69
C THR A 340 5.37 -2.29 -0.55
N LEU A 341 6.66 -2.36 -0.19
CA LEU A 341 7.29 -3.63 0.15
C LEU A 341 6.70 -4.13 1.48
N LEU A 342 6.29 -5.39 1.53
CA LEU A 342 5.69 -6.00 2.73
C LEU A 342 6.62 -7.01 3.40
N ALA A 343 7.33 -7.80 2.60
CA ALA A 343 8.24 -8.82 3.08
C ALA A 343 9.26 -9.19 1.99
N TRP A 344 10.45 -9.65 2.38
CA TRP A 344 11.45 -10.13 1.42
C TRP A 344 12.35 -11.22 1.98
N GLN A 345 12.99 -11.96 1.08
CA GLN A 345 13.91 -13.04 1.40
C GLN A 345 15.02 -13.13 0.34
N ASP A 346 16.22 -13.52 0.75
CA ASP A 346 17.25 -13.98 -0.20
C ASP A 346 16.76 -15.22 -0.96
N LEU A 347 16.79 -15.14 -2.29
CA LEU A 347 16.36 -16.23 -3.17
C LEU A 347 17.49 -17.26 -3.31
N ASP A 348 17.32 -18.42 -2.69
CA ASP A 348 18.18 -19.60 -2.87
C ASP A 348 17.65 -20.43 -4.04
N LEU A 349 18.47 -20.64 -5.07
CA LEU A 349 18.06 -21.40 -6.25
C LEU A 349 17.74 -22.87 -5.93
N ASN A 350 18.22 -23.40 -4.79
CA ASN A 350 17.87 -24.75 -4.35
C ASN A 350 16.47 -24.83 -3.70
N GLY A 351 15.75 -23.72 -3.62
CA GLY A 351 14.45 -23.65 -2.94
C GLY A 351 14.60 -23.56 -1.42
N THR A 352 13.47 -23.61 -0.73
CA THR A 352 13.43 -23.70 0.73
C THR A 352 12.95 -25.08 1.18
N ASN A 353 13.45 -25.54 2.33
CA ASN A 353 12.86 -26.67 3.02
C ASN A 353 11.75 -26.17 3.95
N GLY A 354 10.53 -26.07 3.42
CA GLY A 354 9.39 -25.45 4.12
C GLY A 354 9.48 -23.93 4.19
N TYR A 355 8.66 -23.34 5.06
CA TYR A 355 8.60 -21.89 5.27
C TYR A 355 9.78 -21.40 6.13
N ARG A 356 10.39 -20.29 5.71
CA ARG A 356 11.42 -19.56 6.44
C ARG A 356 10.95 -18.15 6.74
N ASP A 357 11.44 -17.59 7.82
CA ASP A 357 11.07 -16.23 8.22
C ASP A 357 11.53 -15.23 7.15
N ALA A 358 10.61 -14.36 6.74
CA ALA A 358 10.90 -13.30 5.81
C ALA A 358 11.30 -12.04 6.57
N ASN A 359 12.16 -11.25 5.94
CA ASN A 359 12.58 -9.97 6.46
C ASN A 359 11.47 -8.94 6.23
N LEU A 360 11.23 -8.10 7.23
CA LEU A 360 10.37 -6.92 7.09
C LEU A 360 11.13 -5.79 6.38
N PRO A 361 10.42 -4.82 5.76
CA PRO A 361 11.05 -3.71 5.03
C PRO A 361 12.05 -2.92 5.89
N ASN A 362 11.70 -2.68 7.16
CA ASN A 362 12.53 -1.94 8.12
C ASN A 362 13.80 -2.70 8.57
N ALA A 363 13.96 -3.97 8.18
CA ALA A 363 15.19 -4.74 8.41
C ALA A 363 16.28 -4.45 7.37
N GLN A 364 16.00 -3.66 6.33
CA GLN A 364 17.01 -3.16 5.39
C GLN A 364 17.63 -1.82 5.82
N ASP A 365 16.93 -0.97 6.58
CA ASP A 365 17.44 0.27 7.19
C ASP A 365 16.41 0.84 8.21
N PRO A 366 16.75 1.22 9.47
CA PRO A 366 15.77 1.42 10.55
C PRO A 366 15.15 2.83 10.68
N ASN A 367 15.26 3.73 9.69
CA ASN A 367 14.75 5.11 9.84
C ASN A 367 13.35 5.31 9.25
N GLU A 368 12.36 5.41 10.14
CA GLU A 368 10.92 5.64 9.91
C GLU A 368 10.52 6.96 9.19
N ASN A 369 11.45 7.74 8.65
CA ASN A 369 11.15 9.02 7.98
C ASN A 369 11.49 9.06 6.48
N ASP A 370 11.82 7.94 5.85
CA ASP A 370 12.03 7.89 4.40
C ASP A 370 10.70 7.79 3.64
N ASN A 371 10.04 8.93 3.53
CA ASN A 371 9.49 9.30 2.24
C ASN A 371 10.70 9.33 1.29
N GLN A 372 11.00 8.20 0.62
CA GLN A 372 12.23 7.95 -0.17
C GLN A 372 12.66 9.17 -0.98
N SER A 373 13.43 10.07 -0.36
CA SER A 373 14.00 11.20 -1.06
C SER A 373 15.03 10.66 -2.04
N PRO A 374 15.09 11.18 -3.27
CA PRO A 374 15.99 10.68 -4.29
C PRO A 374 17.45 10.69 -3.80
N ASP A 375 18.12 9.55 -4.00
CA ASP A 375 19.59 9.46 -3.97
C ASP A 375 20.13 10.48 -5.01
N PRO A 376 21.25 11.18 -4.77
CA PRO A 376 21.89 12.01 -5.79
C PRO A 376 22.09 11.36 -7.17
N SER A 377 22.03 10.02 -7.31
CA SER A 377 21.97 9.34 -8.61
C SER A 377 20.61 9.41 -9.33
N ASP A 378 19.51 9.64 -8.61
CA ASP A 378 18.14 9.74 -9.17
C ASP A 378 17.83 11.14 -9.71
N GLU A 379 18.53 12.19 -9.24
CA GLU A 379 18.47 13.52 -9.90
C GLU A 379 18.96 13.39 -11.36
N LYS A 380 19.98 12.56 -11.60
CA LYS A 380 20.48 12.29 -12.95
C LYS A 380 19.42 11.63 -13.84
N LEU A 381 18.61 10.70 -13.31
CA LEU A 381 17.58 10.02 -14.10
C LEU A 381 16.49 10.96 -14.62
N GLU A 382 16.21 12.05 -13.89
CA GLU A 382 15.28 13.11 -14.27
C GLU A 382 15.95 14.22 -15.10
N THR A 383 17.29 14.30 -15.13
CA THR A 383 17.99 15.21 -16.06
C THR A 383 17.84 14.77 -17.51
N LEU A 384 17.90 15.74 -18.43
CA LEU A 384 17.83 15.49 -19.87
C LEU A 384 19.00 14.64 -20.35
N ALA A 385 18.69 13.57 -21.07
CA ALA A 385 19.68 12.75 -21.74
C ALA A 385 20.30 13.52 -22.92
N THR A 386 21.58 13.27 -23.16
CA THR A 386 22.34 13.99 -24.18
C THR A 386 22.53 13.18 -25.46
N ARG A 387 22.84 13.89 -26.55
CA ARG A 387 23.12 13.29 -27.86
C ARG A 387 24.32 12.36 -27.82
N GLY A 388 25.33 12.72 -27.02
CA GLY A 388 26.50 11.89 -26.76
C GLY A 388 26.13 10.58 -26.09
N GLU A 389 25.28 10.61 -25.07
CA GLU A 389 24.83 9.42 -24.35
C GLU A 389 23.99 8.49 -25.23
N LEU A 390 23.09 9.02 -26.06
CA LEU A 390 22.36 8.21 -27.04
C LEU A 390 23.31 7.50 -28.03
N ALA A 391 24.33 8.20 -28.53
CA ALA A 391 25.32 7.61 -29.44
C ALA A 391 26.17 6.53 -28.74
N ALA A 392 26.61 6.79 -27.50
CA ALA A 392 27.35 5.85 -26.69
C ALA A 392 26.52 4.60 -26.36
N ALA A 393 25.26 4.77 -25.97
CA ALA A 393 24.34 3.68 -25.68
C ALA A 393 24.13 2.76 -26.90
N LEU A 394 23.94 3.33 -28.09
CA LEU A 394 23.82 2.56 -29.33
C LEU A 394 25.13 1.85 -29.73
N TYR A 395 26.28 2.46 -29.47
CA TYR A 395 27.58 1.86 -29.70
C TYR A 395 27.82 0.65 -28.78
N ILE A 396 27.46 0.78 -27.50
CA ILE A 396 27.47 -0.30 -26.52
C ILE A 396 26.50 -1.41 -26.95
N GLN A 397 25.29 -1.04 -27.37
CA GLN A 397 24.28 -1.99 -27.84
C GLN A 397 24.70 -2.78 -29.08
N ALA A 398 25.58 -2.21 -29.91
CA ALA A 398 26.20 -2.88 -31.05
C ALA A 398 27.36 -3.80 -30.68
N GLY A 399 27.66 -3.96 -29.39
CA GLY A 399 28.75 -4.80 -28.87
C GLY A 399 30.12 -4.10 -28.91
N THR A 400 30.13 -2.76 -28.79
CA THR A 400 31.36 -1.93 -28.78
C THR A 400 32.36 -2.33 -29.88
N PRO A 401 31.95 -2.31 -31.16
CA PRO A 401 32.81 -2.78 -32.24
C PRO A 401 34.09 -1.93 -32.33
N GLU A 402 35.20 -2.55 -32.72
CA GLU A 402 36.46 -1.85 -32.90
C GLU A 402 36.35 -0.76 -33.99
N VAL A 403 36.85 0.44 -33.68
CA VAL A 403 36.81 1.61 -34.56
C VAL A 403 38.23 2.09 -34.82
N LYS A 404 38.61 2.19 -36.09
CA LYS A 404 39.85 2.90 -36.46
C LYS A 404 39.64 4.41 -36.25
N LEU A 405 40.20 4.93 -35.16
CA LEU A 405 40.09 6.34 -34.81
C LEU A 405 40.96 7.21 -35.74
N PRO A 406 40.43 8.32 -36.28
CA PRO A 406 41.22 9.26 -37.05
C PRO A 406 42.16 10.09 -36.16
N GLU A 407 43.30 10.52 -36.71
CA GLU A 407 44.26 11.39 -36.00
C GLU A 407 43.65 12.77 -35.67
N THR A 408 42.71 13.23 -36.50
CA THR A 408 41.94 14.45 -36.28
C THR A 408 40.46 14.14 -36.15
N SER A 409 39.79 14.82 -35.21
CA SER A 409 38.35 14.64 -35.02
C SER A 409 37.58 15.07 -36.27
N PRO A 410 36.60 14.27 -36.74
CA PRO A 410 35.70 14.70 -37.81
C PRO A 410 34.70 15.78 -37.34
N TRP A 411 34.66 16.06 -36.04
CA TRP A 411 33.78 17.05 -35.40
C TRP A 411 34.64 18.12 -34.72
N PRO A 412 34.51 19.40 -35.11
CA PRO A 412 35.32 20.48 -34.54
C PRO A 412 35.10 20.70 -33.03
N ASP A 413 33.96 20.28 -32.49
CA ASP A 413 33.55 20.44 -31.09
C ASP A 413 33.81 19.21 -30.21
N VAL A 414 34.33 18.12 -30.78
CA VAL A 414 34.66 16.89 -30.05
C VAL A 414 36.17 16.68 -30.06
N LYS A 415 36.76 16.50 -28.88
CA LYS A 415 38.19 16.19 -28.74
C LYS A 415 38.44 14.70 -28.96
N THR A 416 39.57 14.34 -29.56
CA THR A 416 39.98 12.94 -29.75
C THR A 416 40.24 12.21 -28.41
N THR A 417 40.38 12.95 -27.32
CA THR A 417 40.55 12.45 -25.95
C THR A 417 39.24 12.25 -25.19
N ASP A 418 38.08 12.55 -25.80
CA ASP A 418 36.77 12.30 -25.19
C ASP A 418 36.56 10.78 -25.02
N PRO A 419 36.11 10.29 -23.85
CA PRO A 419 35.91 8.86 -23.62
C PRO A 419 34.89 8.23 -24.58
N ASN A 420 33.91 8.99 -25.06
CA ASN A 420 32.89 8.55 -26.01
C ASN A 420 33.29 8.81 -27.48
N PHE A 421 34.50 9.34 -27.74
CA PHE A 421 34.99 9.60 -29.10
C PHE A 421 34.85 8.40 -30.05
N PRO A 422 35.16 7.14 -29.64
CA PRO A 422 34.95 5.98 -30.50
C PRO A 422 33.49 5.79 -30.92
N ALA A 423 32.54 6.01 -30.01
CA ALA A 423 31.11 5.90 -30.29
C ALA A 423 30.67 6.93 -31.34
N TYR A 424 31.18 8.16 -31.27
CA TYR A 424 30.83 9.23 -32.21
C TYR A 424 31.40 8.97 -33.61
N VAL A 425 32.63 8.46 -33.70
CA VAL A 425 33.24 8.06 -34.97
C VAL A 425 32.50 6.88 -35.58
N TRP A 426 32.15 5.87 -34.77
CA TRP A 426 31.35 4.73 -35.21
C TRP A 426 29.97 5.16 -35.72
N ALA A 427 29.27 6.01 -34.98
CA ALA A 427 27.94 6.47 -35.35
C ALA A 427 27.96 7.21 -36.70
N ARG A 428 29.02 7.97 -36.97
CA ARG A 428 29.25 8.61 -38.27
C ARG A 428 29.52 7.59 -39.38
N GLN A 429 30.41 6.62 -39.13
CA GLN A 429 30.76 5.57 -40.11
C GLN A 429 29.55 4.69 -40.47
N LYS A 430 28.65 4.44 -39.52
CA LYS A 430 27.40 3.70 -39.73
C LYS A 430 26.26 4.54 -40.29
N GLY A 431 26.47 5.83 -40.52
CA GLY A 431 25.44 6.73 -41.04
C GLY A 431 24.29 7.00 -40.06
N ILE A 432 24.51 6.80 -38.76
CA ILE A 432 23.51 7.07 -37.71
C ILE A 432 23.34 8.59 -37.53
N THR A 433 24.44 9.34 -37.57
CA THR A 433 24.41 10.80 -37.53
C THR A 433 25.60 11.43 -38.25
N PHE A 434 25.35 12.57 -38.89
CA PHE A 434 26.36 13.43 -39.50
C PHE A 434 26.51 14.77 -38.76
N GLY A 435 26.08 14.84 -37.50
CA GLY A 435 26.09 16.10 -36.74
C GLY A 435 25.01 17.05 -37.22
N TRP A 436 25.15 18.33 -36.85
CA TRP A 436 24.26 19.41 -37.24
C TRP A 436 24.79 20.13 -38.49
N SER A 437 23.98 21.01 -39.06
CA SER A 437 24.32 21.75 -40.30
C SER A 437 25.53 22.68 -40.15
N ASP A 438 25.91 23.02 -38.92
CA ASP A 438 27.13 23.77 -38.59
C ASP A 438 28.40 22.91 -38.60
N GLY A 439 28.28 21.61 -38.93
CA GLY A 439 29.39 20.66 -38.98
C GLY A 439 29.84 20.13 -37.62
N LYS A 440 29.10 20.42 -36.54
CA LYS A 440 29.42 20.00 -35.16
C LYS A 440 28.58 18.82 -34.71
N PHE A 441 29.03 18.11 -33.67
CA PHE A 441 28.34 16.95 -33.12
C PHE A 441 27.31 17.29 -32.04
N HIS A 442 27.56 18.33 -31.23
CA HIS A 442 26.74 18.75 -30.08
C HIS A 442 26.50 17.61 -29.09
N ALA A 443 27.58 17.10 -28.48
CA ALA A 443 27.53 15.96 -27.57
C ALA A 443 26.60 16.21 -26.36
N ASP A 444 26.67 17.40 -25.77
CA ASP A 444 25.97 17.76 -24.53
C ASP A 444 24.53 18.27 -24.78
N ALA A 445 24.08 18.33 -26.03
CA ALA A 445 22.73 18.79 -26.34
C ALA A 445 21.69 17.75 -25.92
N GLY A 446 20.61 18.21 -25.29
CA GLY A 446 19.46 17.38 -24.95
C GLY A 446 18.82 16.75 -26.19
N ILE A 447 18.31 15.52 -26.04
CA ILE A 447 17.67 14.78 -27.14
C ILE A 447 16.16 14.80 -27.04
N SER A 448 15.50 14.89 -28.19
CA SER A 448 14.05 14.77 -28.28
C SER A 448 13.58 13.37 -28.68
N ASN A 449 12.29 13.07 -28.53
CA ASN A 449 11.65 11.86 -29.05
C ASN A 449 11.99 11.61 -30.54
N ALA A 450 11.95 12.66 -31.36
CA ALA A 450 12.32 12.55 -32.78
C ALA A 450 13.80 12.22 -32.99
N THR A 451 14.68 12.71 -32.11
CA THR A 451 16.12 12.42 -32.16
C THR A 451 16.38 10.95 -31.86
N VAL A 452 15.74 10.40 -30.82
CA VAL A 452 15.86 8.97 -30.48
C VAL A 452 15.36 8.11 -31.63
N ALA A 453 14.14 8.38 -32.13
CA ALA A 453 13.56 7.64 -33.25
C ALA A 453 14.48 7.65 -34.49
N ALA A 454 15.03 8.81 -34.84
CA ALA A 454 15.94 8.96 -35.97
C ALA A 454 17.24 8.14 -35.82
N PHE A 455 17.85 8.18 -34.63
CA PHE A 455 19.06 7.44 -34.35
C PHE A 455 18.82 5.93 -34.33
N THR A 456 17.80 5.46 -33.62
CA THR A 456 17.48 4.04 -33.52
C THR A 456 17.10 3.46 -34.87
N TYR A 457 16.34 4.19 -35.69
CA TYR A 457 15.99 3.76 -37.04
C TYR A 457 17.24 3.54 -37.92
N ARG A 458 18.17 4.50 -37.89
CA ARG A 458 19.40 4.40 -38.68
C ARG A 458 20.33 3.33 -38.13
N ALA A 459 20.41 3.18 -36.81
CA ALA A 459 21.15 2.10 -36.15
C ALA A 459 20.58 0.72 -36.50
N ALA A 460 19.28 0.62 -36.80
CA ALA A 460 18.65 -0.59 -37.32
C ALA A 460 18.88 -0.82 -38.82
N GLY A 461 19.70 0.00 -39.50
CA GLY A 461 20.00 -0.14 -40.91
C GLY A 461 19.01 0.57 -41.84
N SER A 462 18.21 1.50 -41.32
CA SER A 462 17.22 2.26 -42.09
C SER A 462 16.25 1.38 -42.93
N PRO A 463 15.57 0.39 -42.32
CA PRO A 463 14.70 -0.53 -43.06
C PRO A 463 13.54 0.18 -43.76
N ALA A 464 13.00 -0.42 -44.82
CA ALA A 464 11.82 0.11 -45.50
C ALA A 464 10.60 0.06 -44.57
N VAL A 465 9.83 1.16 -44.52
CA VAL A 465 8.66 1.31 -43.64
C VAL A 465 7.44 1.56 -44.51
N LYS A 466 6.32 0.92 -44.19
CA LYS A 466 5.03 1.10 -44.86
C LYS A 466 3.91 1.25 -43.82
N GLY A 467 2.85 1.95 -44.21
CA GLY A 467 1.67 2.19 -43.37
C GLY A 467 1.52 3.65 -42.98
N ASP A 468 0.43 3.93 -42.28
CA ASP A 468 0.13 5.25 -41.75
C ASP A 468 0.56 5.35 -40.29
N SER A 469 1.03 6.54 -39.91
CA SER A 469 1.30 6.88 -38.52
C SER A 469 0.01 6.79 -37.69
N PRO A 470 0.03 6.15 -36.50
CA PRO A 470 -1.10 6.17 -35.57
C PRO A 470 -1.18 7.48 -34.76
N TYR A 471 -0.21 8.39 -34.93
CA TYR A 471 -0.14 9.63 -34.16
C TYR A 471 -0.88 10.78 -34.85
N SER A 472 -1.66 11.52 -34.06
CA SER A 472 -2.47 12.64 -34.54
C SER A 472 -1.64 13.85 -35.01
N ASP A 473 -0.41 13.99 -34.52
CA ASP A 473 0.53 15.08 -34.80
C ASP A 473 1.62 14.71 -35.83
N VAL A 474 1.56 13.51 -36.42
CA VAL A 474 2.55 13.03 -37.39
C VAL A 474 1.86 12.66 -38.70
N ALA A 475 1.72 13.65 -39.58
CA ALA A 475 1.14 13.49 -40.92
C ALA A 475 2.19 13.01 -41.94
N PRO A 476 1.79 12.32 -43.03
CA PRO A 476 2.68 12.03 -44.14
C PRO A 476 3.39 13.29 -44.65
N GLY A 477 4.72 13.26 -44.71
CA GLY A 477 5.54 14.42 -45.08
C GLY A 477 6.12 15.21 -43.89
N SER A 478 5.71 14.93 -42.66
CA SER A 478 6.37 15.46 -41.46
C SER A 478 7.86 15.10 -41.40
N ALA A 479 8.66 15.95 -40.76
CA ALA A 479 10.06 15.64 -40.48
C ALA A 479 10.16 14.32 -39.71
N PHE A 480 11.13 13.49 -40.09
CA PHE A 480 11.38 12.17 -39.49
C PHE A 480 10.20 11.18 -39.53
N TYR A 481 9.21 11.39 -40.42
CA TYR A 481 8.01 10.54 -40.51
C TYR A 481 8.33 9.03 -40.57
N ARG A 482 9.31 8.65 -41.38
CA ARG A 482 9.69 7.23 -41.56
C ARG A 482 10.31 6.67 -40.29
N GLU A 483 11.16 7.44 -39.63
CA GLU A 483 11.84 7.06 -38.40
C GLU A 483 10.86 6.90 -37.24
N ILE A 484 9.91 7.84 -37.11
CA ILE A 484 8.84 7.80 -36.10
C ILE A 484 7.94 6.59 -36.32
N LEU A 485 7.50 6.35 -37.56
CA LEU A 485 6.64 5.21 -37.89
C LEU A 485 7.36 3.88 -37.61
N TRP A 486 8.64 3.77 -37.96
CA TRP A 486 9.42 2.57 -37.64
C TRP A 486 9.57 2.36 -36.14
N ALA A 487 9.90 3.41 -35.40
CA ALA A 487 10.07 3.35 -33.96
C ALA A 487 8.77 2.84 -33.30
N GLN A 488 7.61 3.35 -33.74
CA GLN A 488 6.31 2.89 -33.27
C GLN A 488 6.06 1.41 -33.58
N GLN A 489 6.31 0.97 -34.81
CA GLN A 489 6.11 -0.43 -35.22
C GLN A 489 7.01 -1.41 -34.45
N ASN A 490 8.17 -0.93 -33.99
CA ASN A 490 9.14 -1.70 -33.21
C ASN A 490 9.06 -1.45 -31.70
N LYS A 491 8.06 -0.67 -31.24
CA LYS A 491 7.84 -0.31 -29.84
C LYS A 491 9.02 0.43 -29.18
N VAL A 492 9.81 1.14 -29.98
CA VAL A 492 10.92 2.00 -29.53
C VAL A 492 10.41 3.43 -29.33
N VAL A 493 9.33 3.58 -28.57
CA VAL A 493 8.62 4.85 -28.34
C VAL A 493 8.12 4.92 -26.90
N LEU A 494 8.09 6.12 -26.32
CA LEU A 494 7.50 6.35 -24.99
C LEU A 494 5.96 6.28 -25.05
N ASN A 495 5.38 6.80 -26.14
CA ASN A 495 3.93 6.79 -26.39
C ASN A 495 3.60 5.90 -27.59
N ALA A 496 2.73 4.91 -27.40
CA ALA A 496 2.36 3.97 -28.46
C ALA A 496 1.18 4.42 -29.34
N ASN A 497 0.35 5.36 -28.84
CA ASN A 497 -0.81 5.92 -29.51
C ASN A 497 -1.06 7.38 -29.05
N GLY A 498 -1.95 8.11 -29.73
CA GLY A 498 -2.26 9.51 -29.38
C GLY A 498 -1.38 10.51 -30.14
N ALA A 499 -0.66 11.37 -29.43
CA ALA A 499 0.35 12.27 -30.02
C ALA A 499 1.76 11.69 -29.79
N PHE A 500 2.64 11.81 -30.78
CA PHE A 500 4.04 11.41 -30.67
C PHE A 500 4.85 12.40 -29.83
N ASP A 501 4.53 13.69 -29.94
CA ASP A 501 5.26 14.80 -29.34
C ASP A 501 6.76 14.75 -29.71
N ALA A 502 7.04 15.08 -30.97
CA ALA A 502 8.39 15.04 -31.54
C ALA A 502 9.42 15.93 -30.82
N GLN A 503 8.95 16.94 -30.09
CA GLN A 503 9.77 17.93 -29.39
C GLN A 503 10.00 17.61 -27.92
N TYR A 504 9.27 16.65 -27.35
CA TYR A 504 9.47 16.18 -25.99
C TYR A 504 10.93 15.81 -25.74
N MET A 505 11.54 16.43 -24.73
CA MET A 505 12.92 16.18 -24.33
C MET A 505 13.00 14.96 -23.44
N VAL A 506 13.88 14.03 -23.79
CA VAL A 506 14.00 12.72 -23.16
C VAL A 506 14.95 12.80 -21.97
N THR A 507 14.52 12.26 -20.84
CA THR A 507 15.34 12.13 -19.63
C THR A 507 16.27 10.92 -19.71
N HIS A 508 17.27 10.83 -18.83
CA HIS A 508 18.17 9.66 -18.79
C HIS A 508 17.41 8.35 -18.54
N GLY A 509 16.45 8.33 -17.61
CA GLY A 509 15.67 7.13 -17.33
C GLY A 509 14.74 6.71 -18.50
N GLU A 510 14.22 7.68 -19.25
CA GLU A 510 13.45 7.40 -20.47
C GLU A 510 14.35 6.91 -21.61
N LEU A 511 15.56 7.46 -21.76
CA LEU A 511 16.54 6.98 -22.73
C LEU A 511 16.90 5.51 -22.47
N GLU A 512 17.14 5.13 -21.22
CA GLU A 512 17.39 3.73 -20.84
C GLU A 512 16.25 2.81 -21.30
N THR A 513 15.00 3.19 -20.99
CA THR A 513 13.80 2.46 -21.42
C THR A 513 13.74 2.29 -22.94
N LEU A 514 14.08 3.35 -23.69
CA LEU A 514 14.06 3.33 -25.16
C LEU A 514 15.18 2.46 -25.75
N ILE A 515 16.37 2.43 -25.12
CA ILE A 515 17.48 1.58 -25.56
C ILE A 515 17.20 0.10 -25.28
N GLU A 516 16.59 -0.23 -24.14
CA GLU A 516 16.13 -1.60 -23.86
C GLU A 516 15.06 -2.05 -24.87
N ALA A 517 14.08 -1.21 -25.15
CA ALA A 517 13.07 -1.49 -26.16
C ALA A 517 13.70 -1.69 -27.56
N PHE A 518 14.70 -0.87 -27.89
CA PHE A 518 15.47 -1.04 -29.11
C PHE A 518 16.20 -2.39 -29.14
N GLN A 519 16.80 -2.84 -28.05
CA GLN A 519 17.46 -4.15 -27.96
C GLN A 519 16.49 -5.32 -28.12
N ALA A 520 15.31 -5.23 -27.50
CA ALA A 520 14.30 -6.29 -27.45
C ALA A 520 13.49 -6.44 -28.75
N ARG A 521 13.62 -5.52 -29.71
CA ARG A 521 12.87 -5.56 -30.98
C ARG A 521 13.13 -6.86 -31.76
N ALA A 522 12.13 -7.32 -32.50
CA ALA A 522 12.29 -8.41 -33.45
C ALA A 522 13.32 -8.01 -34.53
N LYS A 523 14.37 -8.83 -34.71
CA LYS A 523 15.45 -8.58 -35.68
C LYS A 523 15.10 -9.07 -37.07
#